data_AF-A0A2M7SS12-F1
#
_entry.id   AF-A0A2M7SS12-F1
#
_cell.length_a   1.000
_cell.length_b   1.000
_cell.length_c   1.000
_cell.angle_alpha   90.00
_cell.angle_beta   90.00
_cell.angle_gamma   90.00
#
_symmetry.space_group_name_H-M   'P 1'
#
loop_
_entity.id
_entity.type
_entity.pdbx_description
1 polymer ?
#
loop_
_entity_poly.entity_id
_entity_poly.type
_entity_poly.pdbx_seq_one_letter_code
_entity_poly.pdbx_strand_id
1 'polypeptide(L)'
;RIVQYFERARFEWHPELERGQNILLADLGTIYFLAIGEDSARLTRVSPIEGIIVESPQWVTSIRVLAFVGKAVTLPTDAQDVYIIVLDQAYAPVPDATGFVIVHQPVSGDQAFPVTTDANGLGVVRNVTFANQPSGSLVELYVEMRLGELKDSTMTSFRIWR
;
A
#
# COMPACT_ATOMS: atom_id res chain seq x y z
N ARG A 1 -22.11 -4.99 -5.89
CA ARG A 1 -21.12 -5.70 -5.04
C ARG A 1 -21.19 -7.17 -5.40
N ILE A 2 -20.07 -7.81 -5.76
CA ILE A 2 -20.03 -9.26 -6.02
C ILE A 2 -19.91 -9.94 -4.65
N VAL A 3 -20.89 -10.78 -4.31
CA VAL A 3 -20.91 -11.58 -3.07
C VAL A 3 -21.12 -13.03 -3.48
N GLN A 4 -20.34 -13.94 -2.91
CA GLN A 4 -20.47 -15.36 -3.16
C GLN A 4 -21.02 -16.06 -1.92
N TYR A 5 -22.06 -16.85 -2.11
CA TYR A 5 -22.66 -17.68 -1.06
C TYR A 5 -22.25 -19.13 -1.31
N PHE A 6 -21.76 -19.81 -0.27
CA PHE A 6 -21.44 -21.22 -0.30
C PHE A 6 -22.35 -21.97 0.66
N GLU A 7 -22.99 -23.04 0.18
CA GLU A 7 -23.90 -23.86 1.00
C GLU A 7 -23.16 -24.99 1.73
N ARG A 8 -21.90 -25.26 1.36
CA ARG A 8 -21.09 -26.37 1.88
C ARG A 8 -19.65 -25.94 2.12
N ALA A 9 -19.04 -26.50 3.16
CA ALA A 9 -17.64 -26.33 3.52
C ALA A 9 -16.98 -27.71 3.71
N ARG A 10 -15.70 -27.83 3.37
CA ARG A 10 -14.88 -29.04 3.62
C ARG A 10 -13.78 -28.69 4.60
N PHE A 11 -13.72 -29.42 5.70
CA PHE A 11 -12.63 -29.33 6.66
C PHE A 11 -11.60 -30.41 6.38
N GLU A 12 -10.33 -30.03 6.36
CA GLU A 12 -9.21 -30.91 6.07
C GLU A 12 -8.35 -31.09 7.32
N TRP A 13 -7.97 -32.34 7.57
CA TRP A 13 -7.09 -32.70 8.66
C TRP A 13 -5.64 -32.68 8.20
N HIS A 14 -4.82 -31.90 8.90
CA HIS A 14 -3.40 -31.69 8.62
C HIS A 14 -2.57 -32.13 9.84
N PRO A 15 -2.14 -33.42 9.91
CA PRO A 15 -1.38 -33.94 11.05
C PRO A 15 0.00 -33.30 11.23
N GLU A 16 0.52 -32.63 10.20
CA GLU A 16 1.78 -31.90 10.19
C GLU A 16 1.75 -30.56 10.96
N LEU A 17 0.56 -30.04 11.28
CA LEU A 17 0.40 -28.76 11.98
C LEU A 17 0.32 -28.94 13.51
N GLU A 18 0.61 -27.85 14.23
CA GLU A 18 0.54 -27.84 15.70
C GLU A 18 -0.85 -28.20 16.21
N ARG A 19 -0.88 -28.75 17.43
CA ARG A 19 -2.12 -29.19 18.07
C ARG A 19 -3.07 -28.01 18.26
N GLY A 20 -4.25 -28.10 17.65
CA GLY A 20 -5.26 -27.03 17.65
C GLY A 20 -5.31 -26.22 16.36
N GLN A 21 -4.38 -26.41 15.42
CA GLN A 21 -4.37 -25.80 14.08
C GLN A 21 -4.46 -26.81 12.94
N ASN A 22 -4.63 -28.09 13.28
CA ASN A 22 -4.67 -29.24 12.39
C ASN A 22 -5.99 -29.41 11.62
N ILE A 23 -6.93 -28.47 11.75
CA ILE A 23 -8.17 -28.43 10.98
C ILE A 23 -8.17 -27.14 10.15
N LEU A 24 -8.11 -27.27 8.83
CA LEU A 24 -8.16 -26.15 7.89
C LEU A 24 -9.43 -26.20 7.03
N LEU A 25 -9.86 -25.06 6.50
CA LEU A 25 -10.91 -24.99 5.50
C LEU A 25 -10.29 -25.24 4.11
N ALA A 26 -10.86 -26.17 3.34
CA ALA A 26 -10.43 -26.44 1.99
C ALA A 26 -10.73 -25.26 1.06
N ASP A 27 -9.82 -24.98 0.12
CA ASP A 27 -10.06 -24.04 -0.97
C ASP A 27 -10.96 -24.65 -2.06
N LEU A 28 -12.25 -24.72 -1.74
CA LEU A 28 -13.27 -25.31 -2.63
C LEU A 28 -13.38 -24.58 -3.97
N GLY A 29 -13.00 -23.29 -4.03
CA GLY A 29 -12.99 -22.52 -5.28
C GLY A 29 -11.95 -23.06 -6.25
N THR A 30 -10.70 -23.19 -5.80
CA THR A 30 -9.61 -23.76 -6.60
C THR A 30 -9.86 -25.21 -6.99
N ILE A 31 -10.37 -26.03 -6.07
CA ILE A 31 -10.71 -27.43 -6.36
C ILE A 31 -11.78 -27.54 -7.45
N TYR A 32 -12.86 -26.77 -7.34
CA TYR A 32 -13.93 -26.77 -8.33
C TYR A 32 -13.40 -26.33 -9.70
N PHE A 33 -12.66 -25.22 -9.74
CA PHE A 33 -12.06 -24.67 -10.95
C PHE A 33 -11.21 -25.71 -11.71
N LEU A 34 -10.35 -26.45 -11.00
CA LEU A 34 -9.53 -27.50 -11.59
C LEU A 34 -10.36 -28.72 -12.01
N ALA A 35 -11.36 -29.11 -11.20
CA ALA A 35 -12.19 -30.29 -11.47
C ALA A 35 -13.04 -30.15 -12.75
N ILE A 36 -13.49 -28.94 -13.07
CA ILE A 36 -14.24 -28.67 -14.30
C ILE A 36 -13.34 -28.37 -15.51
N GLY A 37 -12.01 -28.34 -15.31
CA GLY A 37 -11.04 -28.07 -16.37
C GLY A 37 -11.13 -26.64 -16.90
N GLU A 38 -11.44 -25.66 -16.06
CA GLU A 38 -11.39 -24.24 -16.48
C GLU A 38 -9.98 -23.84 -16.90
N ASP A 39 -9.91 -22.84 -17.78
CA ASP A 39 -8.66 -22.36 -18.34
C ASP A 39 -7.78 -21.78 -17.22
N SER A 40 -6.67 -22.47 -16.92
CA SER A 40 -5.71 -22.07 -15.89
C SER A 40 -5.14 -20.66 -16.11
N ALA A 41 -5.17 -20.14 -17.34
CA ALA A 41 -4.81 -18.75 -17.63
C ALA A 41 -5.68 -17.73 -16.87
N ARG A 42 -6.89 -18.12 -16.43
CA ARG A 42 -7.80 -17.30 -15.61
C ARG A 42 -7.41 -17.22 -14.14
N LEU A 43 -6.54 -18.11 -13.65
CA LEU A 43 -5.94 -18.02 -12.30
C LEU A 43 -4.79 -17.01 -12.29
N THR A 44 -4.08 -16.89 -13.40
CA THR A 44 -3.14 -15.80 -13.62
C THR A 44 -3.91 -14.50 -13.79
N ARG A 45 -3.36 -13.41 -13.23
CA ARG A 45 -3.83 -12.07 -13.55
C ARG A 45 -3.79 -11.93 -15.07
N VAL A 46 -4.94 -11.61 -15.69
CA VAL A 46 -4.98 -11.26 -17.11
C VAL A 46 -4.12 -10.01 -17.27
N SER A 47 -2.94 -10.16 -17.84
CA SER A 47 -2.29 -9.03 -18.52
C SER A 47 -3.26 -8.59 -19.60
N PRO A 48 -3.68 -7.31 -19.65
CA PRO A 48 -4.51 -6.83 -20.74
C PRO A 48 -3.75 -7.02 -22.05
N ILE A 49 -4.12 -8.06 -22.79
CA ILE A 49 -3.88 -8.29 -24.22
C ILE A 49 -2.42 -8.57 -24.61
N GLU A 50 -2.08 -9.85 -24.78
CA GLU A 50 -1.01 -10.26 -25.71
C GLU A 50 -1.53 -10.11 -27.14
N GLY A 51 -0.95 -9.19 -27.92
CA GLY A 51 -1.17 -9.15 -29.37
C GLY A 51 -1.18 -7.77 -30.04
N ILE A 52 -1.19 -6.68 -29.27
CA ILE A 52 -0.96 -5.34 -29.82
C ILE A 52 0.31 -4.81 -29.17
N ILE A 53 1.31 -4.47 -30.00
CA ILE A 53 2.44 -3.65 -29.58
C ILE A 53 1.87 -2.28 -29.23
N VAL A 54 1.39 -2.14 -27.99
CA VAL A 54 1.16 -0.84 -27.37
C VAL A 54 2.23 -0.71 -26.31
N GLU A 55 3.30 0.00 -26.66
CA GLU A 55 4.17 0.65 -25.70
C GLU A 55 3.34 1.72 -24.95
N SER A 56 2.39 1.33 -24.11
CA SER A 56 1.73 2.23 -23.16
C SER A 56 1.12 1.44 -22.02
N PRO A 57 1.18 1.97 -20.78
CA PRO A 57 0.94 1.22 -19.56
C PRO A 57 -0.53 0.80 -19.47
N GLN A 58 -0.80 -0.22 -18.67
CA GLN A 58 -2.16 -0.47 -18.18
C GLN A 58 -2.77 0.87 -17.77
N TRP A 59 -3.95 1.22 -18.28
CA TRP A 59 -4.58 2.47 -17.89
C TRP A 59 -4.90 2.35 -16.41
N VAL A 60 -4.02 2.89 -15.58
CA VAL A 60 -4.27 3.13 -14.17
C VAL A 60 -5.52 3.99 -14.16
N THR A 61 -6.61 3.48 -13.58
CA THR A 61 -7.91 4.18 -13.52
C THR A 61 -8.16 4.78 -12.14
N SER A 62 -7.42 4.31 -11.14
CA SER A 62 -7.37 4.87 -9.80
C SER A 62 -6.01 4.58 -9.20
N ILE A 63 -5.53 5.48 -8.35
CA ILE A 63 -4.38 5.23 -7.49
C ILE A 63 -4.82 5.16 -6.03
N ARG A 64 -4.05 4.43 -5.23
CA ARG A 64 -4.16 4.36 -3.77
C ARG A 64 -2.83 4.75 -3.17
N VAL A 65 -2.86 5.66 -2.20
CA VAL A 65 -1.67 6.14 -1.50
C VAL A 65 -1.64 5.62 -0.07
N LEU A 66 -0.51 5.02 0.31
CA LEU A 66 -0.20 4.61 1.68
C LEU A 66 1.04 5.37 2.14
N ALA A 67 1.07 5.82 3.39
CA ALA A 67 2.20 6.56 3.95
C ALA A 67 2.59 6.05 5.34
N PHE A 68 3.89 5.90 5.56
CA PHE A 68 4.47 5.36 6.79
C PHE A 68 5.65 6.22 7.24
N VAL A 69 5.79 6.39 8.54
CA VAL A 69 6.94 7.04 9.17
C VAL A 69 7.97 5.99 9.59
N GLY A 70 9.25 6.29 9.45
CA GLY A 70 10.33 5.38 9.86
C GLY A 70 10.40 5.17 11.38
N LYS A 71 10.10 6.22 12.15
CA LYS A 71 10.04 6.21 13.62
C LYS A 71 8.67 6.66 14.11
N ALA A 72 7.96 5.83 14.87
CA ALA A 72 6.67 6.22 15.46
C ALA A 72 6.83 7.30 16.54
N VAL A 73 8.00 7.38 17.17
CA VAL A 73 8.35 8.33 18.24
C VAL A 73 9.76 8.89 17.97
N THR A 74 9.93 10.19 18.13
CA THR A 74 11.20 10.90 17.89
C THR A 74 11.51 11.87 19.03
N LEU A 75 12.77 12.30 19.11
CA LEU A 75 13.20 13.33 20.06
C LEU A 75 12.73 14.72 19.63
N PRO A 76 12.69 15.71 20.54
CA PRO A 76 12.38 17.12 20.22
C PRO A 76 13.18 17.73 19.06
N THR A 77 14.42 17.27 18.86
CA THR A 77 15.27 17.64 17.73
C THR A 77 15.82 16.36 17.14
N ASP A 78 15.39 16.03 15.93
CA ASP A 78 15.67 14.74 15.28
C ASP A 78 15.39 14.85 13.76
N ALA A 79 15.64 13.76 13.05
CA ALA A 79 15.26 13.58 11.66
C ALA A 79 14.33 12.39 11.47
N GLN A 80 13.51 12.41 10.42
CA GLN A 80 12.55 11.35 10.10
C GLN A 80 12.64 10.95 8.63
N ASP A 81 12.48 9.67 8.35
CA ASP A 81 12.23 9.17 7.00
C ASP A 81 10.74 8.89 6.83
N VAL A 82 10.19 9.22 5.67
CA VAL A 82 8.78 9.00 5.32
C VAL A 82 8.73 8.17 4.04
N TYR A 83 7.97 7.07 4.09
CA TYR A 83 7.80 6.12 3.01
C TYR A 83 6.39 6.24 2.45
N ILE A 84 6.28 6.35 1.14
CA ILE A 84 5.03 6.52 0.41
C ILE A 84 4.92 5.36 -0.57
N ILE A 85 3.82 4.62 -0.56
CA ILE A 85 3.56 3.56 -1.53
C ILE A 85 2.35 3.96 -2.35
N VAL A 86 2.48 3.91 -3.67
CA VAL A 86 1.38 4.17 -4.61
C VAL A 86 1.06 2.90 -5.38
N LEU A 87 -0.22 2.50 -5.32
CA LEU A 87 -0.74 1.29 -5.93
C LEU A 87 -1.88 1.63 -6.89
N ASP A 88 -2.11 0.79 -7.90
CA ASP A 88 -3.25 0.91 -8.83
C ASP A 88 -4.52 0.19 -8.30
N GLN A 89 -5.57 0.14 -9.12
CA GLN A 89 -6.83 -0.57 -8.81
C GLN A 89 -6.67 -2.09 -8.58
N ALA A 90 -5.57 -2.68 -9.05
CA ALA A 90 -5.24 -4.09 -8.89
C ALA A 90 -4.22 -4.33 -7.76
N TYR A 91 -3.84 -3.29 -7.00
CA TYR A 91 -2.76 -3.32 -6.02
C TYR A 91 -1.37 -3.59 -6.63
N ALA A 92 -1.17 -3.25 -7.91
CA ALA A 92 0.14 -3.25 -8.54
C ALA A 92 0.89 -1.93 -8.22
N PRO A 93 2.23 -1.95 -8.13
CA PRO A 93 3.02 -0.74 -7.91
C PRO A 93 2.88 0.26 -9.06
N VAL A 94 2.79 1.55 -8.72
CA VAL A 94 2.66 2.63 -9.70
C VAL A 94 3.94 3.48 -9.72
N PRO A 95 4.79 3.36 -10.75
CA PRO A 95 5.97 4.21 -10.90
C PRO A 95 5.61 5.63 -11.36
N ASP A 96 6.54 6.55 -11.17
CA ASP A 96 6.49 7.93 -11.65
C ASP A 96 5.28 8.75 -11.14
N ALA A 97 4.60 8.27 -10.10
CA ALA A 97 3.61 9.07 -9.40
C ALA A 97 4.36 10.17 -8.63
N THR A 98 3.94 11.41 -8.81
CA THR A 98 4.57 12.58 -8.22
C THR A 98 3.68 13.16 -7.13
N GLY A 99 4.23 13.91 -6.19
CA GLY A 99 3.42 14.46 -5.12
C GLY A 99 4.23 15.20 -4.07
N PHE A 100 3.57 15.48 -2.96
CA PHE A 100 4.18 16.16 -1.81
C PHE A 100 3.79 15.49 -0.51
N VAL A 101 4.74 15.48 0.43
CA VAL A 101 4.53 15.24 1.85
C VAL A 101 4.55 16.58 2.55
N ILE A 102 3.43 16.97 3.15
CA ILE A 102 3.30 18.16 3.99
C ILE A 102 3.40 17.72 5.44
N VAL A 103 4.38 18.24 6.16
CA VAL A 103 4.66 17.94 7.56
C VAL A 103 4.22 19.12 8.40
N HIS A 104 3.16 18.94 9.19
CA HIS A 104 2.61 19.95 10.07
C HIS A 104 3.38 19.97 11.39
N GLN A 105 4.33 20.90 11.52
CA GLN A 105 5.15 21.01 12.74
C GLN A 105 4.49 21.99 13.71
N PRO A 106 4.29 21.61 14.99
CA PRO A 106 3.58 22.43 15.98
C PRO A 106 4.14 23.85 16.18
N VAL A 107 5.45 24.05 16.03
CA VAL A 107 6.11 25.33 16.36
C VAL A 107 6.73 26.00 15.14
N SER A 108 7.30 25.22 14.22
CA SER A 108 8.06 25.70 13.06
C SER A 108 7.21 25.92 11.80
N GLY A 109 5.92 25.57 11.85
CA GLY A 109 5.01 25.63 10.72
C GLY A 109 5.17 24.47 9.74
N ASP A 110 4.43 24.54 8.65
CA ASP A 110 4.35 23.45 7.68
C ASP A 110 5.59 23.39 6.78
N GLN A 111 6.07 22.18 6.50
CA GLN A 111 7.13 21.92 5.52
C GLN A 111 6.63 20.96 4.45
N ALA A 112 6.84 21.31 3.18
CA ALA A 112 6.45 20.48 2.05
C ALA A 112 7.70 19.86 1.39
N PHE A 113 7.67 18.55 1.18
CA PHE A 113 8.73 17.79 0.54
C PHE A 113 8.20 17.12 -0.73
N PRO A 114 8.79 17.38 -1.91
CA PRO A 114 8.40 16.67 -3.13
C PRO A 114 8.81 15.20 -3.04
N VAL A 115 8.01 14.33 -3.66
CA VAL A 115 8.29 12.90 -3.75
C VAL A 115 7.87 12.37 -5.11
N THR A 116 8.61 11.37 -5.60
CA THR A 116 8.30 10.62 -6.83
C THR A 116 8.50 9.15 -6.55
N THR A 117 7.59 8.29 -7.03
CA THR A 117 7.70 6.84 -6.85
C THR A 117 8.66 6.20 -7.85
N ASP A 118 9.39 5.20 -7.39
CA ASP A 118 10.27 4.37 -8.22
C ASP A 118 9.51 3.24 -8.95
N ALA A 119 10.23 2.35 -9.64
CA ALA A 119 9.68 1.20 -10.35
C ALA A 119 8.83 0.25 -9.47
N ASN A 120 9.02 0.28 -8.14
CA ASN A 120 8.28 -0.52 -7.17
C ASN A 120 7.12 0.26 -6.55
N GLY A 121 6.78 1.44 -7.09
CA GLY A 121 5.73 2.30 -6.54
C GLY A 121 6.09 2.93 -5.20
N LEU A 122 7.38 2.95 -4.83
CA LEU A 122 7.88 3.47 -3.56
C LEU A 122 8.48 4.87 -3.76
N GLY A 123 7.94 5.84 -3.04
CA GLY A 123 8.54 7.15 -2.82
C GLY A 123 9.14 7.22 -1.42
N VAL A 124 10.30 7.87 -1.28
CA VAL A 124 10.93 8.07 0.02
C VAL A 124 11.36 9.52 0.18
N VAL A 125 10.86 10.17 1.24
CA VAL A 125 11.40 11.46 1.71
C VAL A 125 12.33 11.15 2.85
N ARG A 126 13.62 11.38 2.65
CA ARG A 126 14.65 11.10 3.65
C ARG A 126 14.99 12.33 4.45
N ASN A 127 15.36 12.12 5.71
CA ASN A 127 15.97 13.13 6.55
C ASN A 127 15.13 14.42 6.68
N VAL A 128 13.82 14.27 6.90
CA VAL A 128 12.92 15.36 7.32
C VAL A 128 13.38 15.82 8.70
N THR A 129 14.11 16.93 8.75
CA THR A 129 14.66 17.48 9.99
C THR A 129 13.68 18.41 10.67
N PHE A 130 13.57 18.29 12.00
CA PHE A 130 12.82 19.20 12.85
C PHE A 130 13.61 19.46 14.13
N ALA A 131 13.40 20.63 14.73
CA ALA A 131 14.14 21.05 15.90
C ALA A 131 13.20 21.67 16.94
N ASN A 132 13.55 21.49 18.21
CA ASN A 132 12.89 22.13 19.35
C ASN A 132 11.37 21.92 19.39
N GLN A 133 10.89 20.75 18.96
CA GLN A 133 9.47 20.42 19.01
C GLN A 133 9.01 20.13 20.45
N PRO A 134 7.82 20.59 20.87
CA PRO A 134 7.32 20.35 22.21
C PRO A 134 7.13 18.85 22.49
N SER A 135 7.61 18.37 23.64
CA SER A 135 7.38 16.98 24.04
C SER A 135 5.89 16.71 24.25
N GLY A 136 5.44 15.53 23.82
CA GLY A 136 4.03 15.15 23.83
C GLY A 136 3.24 15.63 22.62
N SER A 137 3.84 16.40 21.72
CA SER A 137 3.17 16.84 20.49
C SER A 137 3.03 15.70 19.48
N LEU A 138 1.98 15.81 18.66
CA LEU A 138 1.75 14.97 17.49
C LEU A 138 2.17 15.77 16.26
N VAL A 139 3.01 15.18 15.41
CA VAL A 139 3.35 15.73 14.10
C VAL A 139 2.54 14.96 13.07
N GLU A 140 1.62 15.64 12.40
CA GLU A 140 0.78 15.07 11.34
C GLU A 140 1.42 15.31 9.97
N LEU A 141 1.35 14.31 9.11
CA LEU A 141 1.84 14.37 7.74
C LEU A 141 0.68 14.11 6.80
N TYR A 142 0.39 15.08 5.95
CA TYR A 142 -0.53 14.93 4.82
C TYR A 142 0.29 14.57 3.58
N VAL A 143 -0.10 13.51 2.88
CA VAL A 143 0.57 13.06 1.66
C VAL A 143 -0.43 13.07 0.52
N GLU A 144 -0.12 13.81 -0.54
CA GLU A 144 -0.89 13.82 -1.79
C GLU A 144 0.00 13.33 -2.92
N MET A 145 -0.46 12.32 -3.65
CA MET A 145 0.20 11.82 -4.85
C MET A 145 -0.72 11.93 -6.06
N ARG A 146 -0.12 12.04 -7.24
CA ARG A 146 -0.79 12.10 -8.52
C ARG A 146 -0.08 11.31 -9.60
N LEU A 147 -0.86 10.78 -10.53
CA LEU A 147 -0.39 10.18 -11.78
C LEU A 147 -1.29 10.72 -12.91
N GLY A 148 -0.77 11.67 -13.70
CA GLY A 148 -1.59 12.42 -14.66
C GLY A 148 -2.72 13.16 -13.94
N GLU A 149 -3.97 12.88 -14.34
CA GLU A 149 -5.19 13.44 -13.74
C GLU A 149 -5.65 12.69 -12.48
N LEU A 150 -5.11 11.50 -12.22
CA LEU A 150 -5.45 10.73 -11.04
C LEU A 150 -4.74 11.30 -9.82
N LYS A 151 -5.46 11.37 -8.70
CA LYS A 151 -4.91 11.78 -7.42
C LYS A 151 -5.54 10.98 -6.29
N ASP A 152 -4.77 10.78 -5.24
CA ASP A 152 -5.25 10.27 -3.96
C ASP A 152 -4.38 10.85 -2.84
N SER A 153 -4.91 10.86 -1.64
CA SER A 153 -4.21 11.40 -0.48
C SER A 153 -4.46 10.60 0.79
N THR A 154 -3.52 10.69 1.71
CA THR A 154 -3.57 9.98 2.98
C THR A 154 -2.89 10.79 4.06
N MET A 155 -3.11 10.39 5.32
CA MET A 155 -2.52 11.04 6.48
C MET A 155 -1.82 10.02 7.36
N THR A 156 -0.67 10.39 7.91
CA THR A 156 0.08 9.61 8.90
C THR A 156 0.64 10.54 9.96
N SER A 157 1.20 10.01 11.03
CA SER A 157 1.74 10.85 12.11
C SER A 157 2.83 10.14 12.91
N PHE A 158 3.63 10.93 13.63
CA PHE A 158 4.53 10.45 14.66
C PHE A 158 4.46 11.35 15.90
N ARG A 159 4.90 10.84 17.05
CA ARG A 159 4.94 11.60 18.29
C ARG A 159 6.33 12.14 18.60
N ILE A 160 6.36 13.31 19.23
CA ILE A 160 7.54 13.82 19.91
C ILE A 160 7.49 13.36 21.35
N TRP A 161 8.51 12.64 21.82
CA TRP A 161 8.59 12.20 23.19
C TRP A 161 10.04 12.21 23.69
N ARG A 162 10.19 12.41 25.01
CA ARG A 162 11.46 12.42 25.72
C ARG A 162 11.45 11.40 26.84
#